data_AF-A0A1G2NC18-F1
#
_entry.id   AF-A0A1G2NC18-F1
#
_cell.length_a   1.000
_cell.length_b   1.000
_cell.length_c   1.000
_cell.angle_alpha   90.00
_cell.angle_beta   90.00
_cell.angle_gamma   90.00
#
_symmetry.space_group_name_H-M   'P 1'
#
loop_
_entity.id
_entity.type
_entity.pdbx_description
1 polymer ?
#
loop_
_entity_poly.entity_id
_entity_poly.type
_entity_poly.pdbx_seq_one_letter_code
_entity_poly.pdbx_strand_id
1 'polypeptide(L)'
;MKHNNKTLHILLTIAILCSLAGTAGAVMAQTEAEIRAESTTTLDLKRKNASTTLEKKAEVRAKIDAKQDIREEKKEARIASTTLIRENNKERRQDLKARVGVHIRKINKNHAEVIVRLQKISARIESRINKLEGKGRNLDTAEALLATANIKIDAAETARVAAAANITAALAVSPFTAVEAQKIKNEVRETEKRIREAHRALIDTLRAIKSSVKVEATATTTAN
;
A
#
# COMPACT_ATOMS: atom_id res chain seq x y z
N MET A 1 -104.10 33.88 -78.97
CA MET A 1 -103.29 34.14 -77.75
C MET A 1 -103.21 32.88 -76.89
N LYS A 2 -102.21 31.99 -77.07
CA LYS A 2 -101.87 30.92 -76.09
C LYS A 2 -100.60 30.12 -76.45
N HIS A 3 -99.49 30.78 -76.81
CA HIS A 3 -98.19 30.10 -76.92
C HIS A 3 -97.10 31.09 -76.55
N ASN A 4 -96.66 31.14 -75.28
CA ASN A 4 -95.41 31.80 -74.85
C ASN A 4 -94.90 31.37 -73.46
N ASN A 5 -95.50 30.39 -72.77
CA ASN A 5 -95.12 30.02 -71.39
C ASN A 5 -94.28 28.72 -71.27
N LYS A 6 -94.08 27.95 -72.35
CA LYS A 6 -93.37 26.66 -72.29
C LYS A 6 -91.86 26.79 -72.51
N THR A 7 -91.42 27.76 -73.31
CA THR A 7 -90.00 28.03 -73.61
C THR A 7 -89.27 28.65 -72.42
N LEU A 8 -89.95 29.46 -71.61
CA LEU A 8 -89.37 30.07 -70.41
C LEU A 8 -89.05 29.02 -69.31
N HIS A 9 -89.93 28.03 -69.11
CA HIS A 9 -89.70 26.98 -68.12
C HIS A 9 -88.57 26.02 -68.51
N ILE A 10 -88.37 25.74 -69.80
CA ILE A 10 -87.28 24.88 -70.28
C ILE A 10 -85.92 25.57 -70.11
N LEU A 11 -85.85 26.90 -70.33
CA LEU A 11 -84.61 27.65 -70.09
C LEU A 11 -84.30 27.79 -68.59
N LEU A 12 -85.33 27.92 -67.74
CA LEU A 12 -85.15 27.99 -66.29
C LEU A 12 -84.66 26.66 -65.70
N THR A 13 -85.15 25.51 -66.19
CA THR A 13 -84.71 24.20 -65.71
C THR A 13 -83.29 23.85 -66.18
N ILE A 14 -82.89 24.25 -67.39
CA ILE A 14 -81.51 24.07 -67.89
C ILE A 14 -80.53 24.95 -67.09
N ALA A 15 -80.91 26.19 -66.73
CA ALA A 15 -80.08 27.07 -65.92
C ALA A 15 -79.89 26.55 -64.48
N ILE A 16 -80.90 25.91 -63.88
CA ILE A 16 -80.81 25.28 -62.55
C ILE A 16 -79.96 23.99 -62.59
N LEU A 17 -79.99 23.23 -63.68
CA LEU A 17 -79.13 22.05 -63.83
C LEU A 17 -77.64 22.41 -64.05
N CYS A 18 -77.34 23.51 -64.74
CA CYS A 18 -75.96 23.95 -64.94
C CYS A 18 -75.30 24.55 -63.68
N SER A 19 -76.07 25.08 -62.73
CA SER A 19 -75.52 25.64 -61.48
C SER A 19 -75.18 24.58 -60.43
N LEU A 20 -75.77 23.37 -60.48
CA LEU A 20 -75.39 22.25 -59.61
C LEU A 20 -74.14 21.48 -60.08
N ALA A 21 -73.77 21.55 -61.36
CA ALA A 21 -72.57 20.89 -61.88
C ALA A 21 -71.27 21.65 -61.54
N GLY A 22 -71.35 22.98 -61.37
CA GLY A 22 -70.19 23.83 -61.03
C GLY A 22 -69.70 23.67 -59.59
N THR A 23 -70.58 23.28 -58.65
CA THR A 23 -70.21 23.11 -57.23
C THR A 23 -69.56 21.76 -56.96
N ALA A 24 -69.88 20.70 -57.72
CA ALA A 24 -69.27 19.38 -57.54
C ALA A 24 -67.78 19.34 -57.94
N GLY A 25 -67.40 20.04 -59.02
CA GLY A 25 -66.00 20.13 -59.46
C GLY A 25 -65.12 20.98 -58.53
N ALA A 26 -65.66 22.06 -57.96
CA ALA A 26 -64.94 22.89 -56.99
C ALA A 26 -64.74 22.17 -55.65
N VAL A 27 -65.73 21.39 -55.19
CA VAL A 27 -65.62 20.59 -53.97
C VAL A 27 -64.63 19.44 -54.13
N MET A 28 -64.62 18.74 -55.28
CA MET A 28 -63.62 17.70 -55.58
C MET A 28 -62.19 18.25 -55.71
N ALA A 29 -62.02 19.42 -56.33
CA ALA A 29 -60.70 20.06 -56.43
C ALA A 29 -60.20 20.60 -55.07
N GLN A 30 -61.10 21.08 -54.20
CA GLN A 30 -60.76 21.47 -52.83
C GLN A 30 -60.37 20.27 -51.97
N THR A 31 -61.09 19.14 -52.07
CA THR A 31 -60.74 17.93 -51.31
C THR A 31 -59.44 17.29 -51.80
N GLU A 32 -59.15 17.26 -53.10
CA GLU A 32 -57.86 16.78 -53.60
C GLU A 32 -56.70 17.70 -53.20
N ALA A 33 -56.90 19.02 -53.21
CA ALA A 33 -55.90 19.98 -52.74
C ALA A 33 -55.64 19.84 -51.23
N GLU A 34 -56.67 19.60 -50.43
CA GLU A 34 -56.60 19.40 -48.98
C GLU A 34 -55.94 18.05 -48.63
N ILE A 35 -56.29 16.96 -49.31
CA ILE A 35 -55.64 15.64 -49.17
C ILE A 35 -54.15 15.72 -49.58
N ARG A 36 -53.82 16.49 -50.62
CA ARG A 36 -52.42 16.69 -51.05
C ARG A 36 -51.66 17.57 -50.06
N ALA A 37 -52.29 18.60 -49.50
CA ALA A 37 -51.71 19.42 -48.43
C ALA A 37 -51.45 18.60 -47.15
N GLU A 38 -52.39 17.75 -46.73
CA GLU A 38 -52.21 16.82 -45.61
C GLU A 38 -51.12 15.76 -45.89
N SER A 39 -51.05 15.24 -47.12
CA SER A 39 -49.99 14.30 -47.52
C SER A 39 -48.60 14.95 -47.52
N THR A 40 -48.48 16.19 -48.00
CA THR A 40 -47.21 16.94 -47.96
C THR A 40 -46.79 17.31 -46.54
N THR A 41 -47.72 17.77 -45.69
CA THR A 41 -47.43 18.09 -44.29
C THR A 41 -47.05 16.85 -43.48
N THR A 42 -47.69 15.71 -43.70
CA THR A 42 -47.32 14.45 -43.04
C THR A 42 -45.96 13.90 -43.51
N LEU A 43 -45.60 14.07 -44.79
CA LEU A 43 -44.27 13.71 -45.30
C LEU A 43 -43.18 14.64 -44.76
N ASP A 44 -43.44 15.94 -44.65
CA ASP A 44 -42.50 16.90 -44.07
C ASP A 44 -42.32 16.71 -42.57
N LEU A 45 -43.39 16.36 -41.85
CA LEU A 45 -43.30 15.95 -40.44
C LEU A 45 -42.50 14.65 -40.29
N LYS A 46 -42.70 13.66 -41.17
CA LYS A 46 -41.88 12.43 -41.17
C LYS A 46 -40.40 12.71 -41.47
N ARG A 47 -40.09 13.62 -42.41
CA ARG A 47 -38.70 14.04 -42.71
C ARG A 47 -38.06 14.80 -41.56
N LYS A 48 -38.78 15.75 -40.94
CA LYS A 48 -38.30 16.46 -39.74
C LYS A 48 -38.07 15.50 -38.57
N ASN A 49 -38.99 14.56 -38.34
CA ASN A 49 -38.83 13.54 -37.30
C ASN A 49 -37.67 12.57 -37.60
N ALA A 50 -37.45 12.20 -38.87
CA ALA A 50 -36.31 11.38 -39.27
C ALA A 50 -34.98 12.12 -39.10
N SER A 51 -34.89 13.39 -39.51
CA SER A 51 -33.69 14.21 -39.34
C SER A 51 -33.32 14.42 -37.87
N THR A 52 -34.28 14.79 -37.01
CA THR A 52 -34.07 14.93 -35.57
C THR A 52 -33.73 13.60 -34.88
N THR A 53 -34.21 12.48 -35.40
CA THR A 53 -33.83 11.14 -34.92
C THR A 53 -32.40 10.77 -35.32
N LEU A 54 -31.96 11.14 -36.53
CA LEU A 54 -30.58 10.91 -37.00
C LEU A 54 -29.58 11.78 -36.23
N GLU A 55 -29.90 13.05 -35.99
CA GLU A 55 -29.08 13.96 -35.17
C GLU A 55 -28.93 13.45 -33.74
N LYS A 56 -30.04 13.04 -33.10
CA LYS A 56 -29.99 12.42 -31.76
C LYS A 56 -29.16 11.14 -31.75
N LYS A 57 -29.24 10.31 -32.79
CA LYS A 57 -28.41 9.09 -32.91
C LYS A 57 -26.93 9.43 -33.07
N ALA A 58 -26.58 10.44 -33.85
CA ALA A 58 -25.21 10.90 -34.01
C ALA A 58 -24.65 11.48 -32.70
N GLU A 59 -25.44 12.28 -31.99
CA GLU A 59 -25.06 12.82 -30.67
C GLU A 59 -24.87 11.72 -29.63
N VAL A 60 -25.75 10.71 -29.60
CA VAL A 60 -25.62 9.56 -28.71
C VAL A 60 -24.36 8.74 -29.03
N ARG A 61 -24.04 8.52 -30.32
CA ARG A 61 -22.79 7.84 -30.73
C ARG A 61 -21.56 8.61 -30.30
N ALA A 62 -21.50 9.91 -30.57
CA ALA A 62 -20.39 10.77 -30.14
C ALA A 62 -20.21 10.76 -28.60
N LYS A 63 -21.32 10.74 -27.83
CA LYS A 63 -21.27 10.60 -26.36
C LYS A 63 -20.82 9.22 -25.90
N ILE A 64 -21.08 8.16 -26.65
CA ILE A 64 -20.61 6.80 -26.35
C ILE A 64 -19.12 6.71 -26.62
N ASP A 65 -18.65 7.19 -27.77
CA ASP A 65 -17.24 7.16 -28.17
C ASP A 65 -16.39 8.00 -27.20
N ALA A 66 -16.79 9.23 -26.90
CA ALA A 66 -16.11 10.06 -25.90
C ALA A 66 -16.09 9.40 -24.49
N LYS A 67 -17.14 8.65 -24.13
CA LYS A 67 -17.14 7.88 -22.86
C LYS A 67 -16.23 6.67 -22.91
N GLN A 68 -16.01 6.06 -24.07
CA GLN A 68 -15.07 4.96 -24.24
C GLN A 68 -13.64 5.47 -24.14
N ASP A 69 -13.30 6.57 -24.82
CA ASP A 69 -11.98 7.19 -24.77
C ASP A 69 -11.61 7.57 -23.33
N ILE A 70 -12.51 8.25 -22.60
CA ILE A 70 -12.29 8.61 -21.18
C ILE A 70 -12.12 7.36 -20.31
N ARG A 71 -12.80 6.25 -20.62
CA ARG A 71 -12.66 5.00 -19.86
C ARG A 71 -11.33 4.31 -20.14
N GLU A 72 -10.86 4.34 -21.37
CA GLU A 72 -9.57 3.78 -21.76
C GLU A 72 -8.42 4.58 -21.14
N GLU A 73 -8.45 5.91 -21.25
CA GLU A 73 -7.47 6.80 -20.61
C GLU A 73 -7.42 6.58 -19.09
N LYS A 74 -8.57 6.44 -18.42
CA LYS A 74 -8.63 6.12 -16.98
C LYS A 74 -8.07 4.74 -16.65
N LYS A 75 -8.28 3.73 -17.52
CA LYS A 75 -7.71 2.39 -17.32
C LYS A 75 -6.21 2.43 -17.47
N GLU A 76 -5.69 3.09 -18.51
CA GLU A 76 -4.26 3.25 -18.75
C GLU A 76 -3.60 4.01 -17.59
N ALA A 77 -4.16 5.14 -17.16
CA ALA A 77 -3.67 5.89 -16.00
C ALA A 77 -3.68 5.04 -14.71
N ARG A 78 -4.68 4.18 -14.52
CA ARG A 78 -4.74 3.25 -13.38
C ARG A 78 -3.67 2.15 -13.48
N ILE A 79 -3.42 1.62 -14.67
CA ILE A 79 -2.38 0.60 -14.88
C ILE A 79 -1.00 1.22 -14.69
N ALA A 80 -0.75 2.40 -15.26
CA ALA A 80 0.48 3.16 -15.10
C ALA A 80 0.75 3.53 -13.63
N SER A 81 -0.25 4.04 -12.90
CA SER A 81 -0.09 4.33 -11.47
C SER A 81 0.15 3.07 -10.64
N THR A 82 -0.54 1.96 -10.94
CA THR A 82 -0.36 0.70 -10.20
C THR A 82 1.02 0.10 -10.46
N THR A 83 1.54 0.17 -11.68
CA THR A 83 2.88 -0.33 -12.03
C THR A 83 3.96 0.51 -11.35
N LEU A 84 3.84 1.84 -11.39
CA LEU A 84 4.77 2.76 -10.72
C LEU A 84 4.77 2.53 -9.19
N ILE A 85 3.60 2.37 -8.57
CA ILE A 85 3.50 2.04 -7.14
C ILE A 85 4.19 0.69 -6.83
N ARG A 86 4.02 -0.32 -7.68
CA ARG A 86 4.66 -1.63 -7.48
C ARG A 86 6.18 -1.56 -7.62
N GLU A 87 6.68 -0.82 -8.60
CA GLU A 87 8.12 -0.62 -8.81
C GLU A 87 8.76 0.15 -7.66
N ASN A 88 8.16 1.29 -7.27
CA ASN A 88 8.63 2.08 -6.15
C ASN A 88 8.61 1.27 -4.84
N ASN A 89 7.56 0.46 -4.61
CA ASN A 89 7.53 -0.43 -3.45
C ASN A 89 8.61 -1.53 -3.49
N LYS A 90 8.95 -2.06 -4.66
CA LYS A 90 10.06 -3.02 -4.80
C LYS A 90 11.40 -2.36 -4.48
N GLU A 91 11.65 -1.17 -5.03
CA GLU A 91 12.86 -0.39 -4.81
C GLU A 91 13.02 -0.03 -3.32
N ARG A 92 11.96 0.51 -2.69
CA ARG A 92 11.98 0.84 -1.25
C ARG A 92 12.25 -0.38 -0.37
N ARG A 93 11.77 -1.57 -0.74
CA ARG A 93 12.05 -2.82 -0.01
C ARG A 93 13.49 -3.27 -0.19
N GLN A 94 14.05 -3.11 -1.38
CA GLN A 94 15.46 -3.43 -1.64
C GLN A 94 16.40 -2.46 -0.92
N ASP A 95 16.12 -1.16 -0.95
CA ASP A 95 16.88 -0.15 -0.21
C ASP A 95 16.82 -0.43 1.31
N LEU A 96 15.62 -0.67 1.84
CA LEU A 96 15.47 -1.02 3.26
C LEU A 96 16.28 -2.26 3.63
N LYS A 97 16.22 -3.31 2.82
CA LYS A 97 16.97 -4.55 3.03
C LYS A 97 18.49 -4.31 3.01
N ALA A 98 18.99 -3.50 2.07
CA ALA A 98 20.41 -3.12 1.99
C ALA A 98 20.84 -2.33 3.24
N ARG A 99 20.07 -1.30 3.62
CA ARG A 99 20.34 -0.46 4.79
C ARG A 99 20.35 -1.27 6.09
N VAL A 100 19.34 -2.12 6.30
CA VAL A 100 19.28 -3.04 7.44
C VAL A 100 20.49 -3.98 7.43
N GLY A 101 20.82 -4.57 6.28
CA GLY A 101 21.98 -5.47 6.16
C GLY A 101 23.30 -4.82 6.56
N VAL A 102 23.59 -3.60 6.09
CA VAL A 102 24.80 -2.85 6.47
C VAL A 102 24.83 -2.56 7.97
N HIS A 103 23.71 -2.05 8.50
CA HIS A 103 23.62 -1.66 9.90
C HIS A 103 23.82 -2.87 10.84
N ILE A 104 23.22 -4.01 10.52
CA ILE A 104 23.28 -5.20 11.36
C ILE A 104 24.66 -5.87 11.32
N ARG A 105 25.34 -5.88 10.15
CA ARG A 105 26.74 -6.34 10.09
C ARG A 105 27.64 -5.54 11.02
N LYS A 106 27.46 -4.21 11.06
CA LYS A 106 28.20 -3.33 11.97
C LYS A 106 27.88 -3.65 13.43
N ILE A 107 26.61 -3.82 13.78
CA ILE A 107 26.19 -4.20 15.14
C ILE A 107 26.81 -5.54 15.56
N ASN A 108 26.72 -6.57 14.72
CA ASN A 108 27.26 -7.89 15.04
C ASN A 108 28.78 -7.86 15.24
N LYS A 109 29.51 -7.07 14.43
CA LYS A 109 30.94 -6.84 14.63
C LYS A 109 31.21 -6.19 15.99
N ASN A 110 30.48 -5.14 16.34
CA ASN A 110 30.62 -4.46 17.63
C ASN A 110 30.32 -5.42 18.80
N HIS A 111 29.30 -6.27 18.69
CA HIS A 111 28.98 -7.28 19.71
C HIS A 111 30.13 -8.25 19.92
N ALA A 112 30.72 -8.77 18.83
CA ALA A 112 31.88 -9.67 18.92
C ALA A 112 33.06 -8.98 19.62
N GLU A 113 33.37 -7.73 19.26
CA GLU A 113 34.43 -6.94 19.90
C GLU A 113 34.18 -6.71 21.40
N VAL A 114 32.93 -6.44 21.78
CA VAL A 114 32.55 -6.27 23.20
C VAL A 114 32.71 -7.58 23.97
N ILE A 115 32.28 -8.71 23.41
CA ILE A 115 32.43 -10.03 24.03
C ILE A 115 33.91 -10.37 24.26
N VAL A 116 34.76 -10.13 23.26
CA VAL A 116 36.22 -10.30 23.41
C VAL A 116 36.78 -9.40 24.53
N ARG A 117 36.27 -8.17 24.67
CA ARG A 117 36.66 -7.30 25.78
C ARG A 117 36.22 -7.86 27.13
N LEU A 118 35.01 -8.42 27.23
CA LEU A 118 34.53 -9.06 28.46
C LEU A 118 35.37 -10.27 28.85
N GLN A 119 35.75 -11.12 27.88
CA GLN A 119 36.66 -12.26 28.10
C GLN A 119 38.03 -11.80 28.62
N LYS A 120 38.61 -10.75 28.03
CA LYS A 120 39.87 -10.15 28.52
C LYS A 120 39.74 -9.60 29.94
N ILE A 121 38.59 -9.02 30.30
CA ILE A 121 38.33 -8.56 31.67
C ILE A 121 38.25 -9.75 32.62
N SER A 122 37.53 -10.81 32.24
CA SER A 122 37.42 -12.05 33.03
C SER A 122 38.80 -12.65 33.34
N ALA A 123 39.65 -12.83 32.32
CA ALA A 123 41.01 -13.36 32.50
C ALA A 123 41.89 -12.46 33.42
N ARG A 124 41.71 -11.13 33.35
CA ARG A 124 42.40 -10.21 34.27
C ARG A 124 41.89 -10.33 35.70
N ILE A 125 40.60 -10.54 35.90
CA ILE A 125 39.99 -10.77 37.21
C ILE A 125 40.50 -12.07 37.80
N GLU A 126 40.50 -13.17 37.02
CA GLU A 126 41.08 -14.46 37.41
C GLU A 126 42.53 -14.32 37.86
N SER A 127 43.37 -13.68 37.05
CA SER A 127 44.78 -13.40 37.43
C SER A 127 44.89 -12.61 38.73
N ARG A 128 43.93 -11.72 39.03
CA ARG A 128 43.93 -10.94 40.26
C ARG A 128 43.48 -11.77 41.46
N ILE A 129 42.52 -12.67 41.28
CA ILE A 129 42.07 -13.63 42.31
C ILE A 129 43.26 -14.50 42.73
N ASN A 130 43.91 -15.18 41.78
CA ASN A 130 45.05 -16.07 42.05
C ASN A 130 46.20 -15.34 42.78
N LYS A 131 46.45 -14.07 42.43
CA LYS A 131 47.47 -13.23 43.10
C LYS A 131 47.11 -12.85 44.53
N LEU A 132 45.83 -12.78 44.87
CA LEU A 132 45.36 -12.44 46.21
C LEU A 132 45.25 -13.68 47.09
N GLU A 133 44.86 -14.83 46.54
CA GLU A 133 44.90 -16.12 47.20
C GLU A 133 46.32 -16.57 47.54
N GLY A 134 47.28 -16.33 46.62
CA GLY A 134 48.70 -16.53 46.91
C GLY A 134 49.24 -15.64 48.06
N LYS A 135 48.46 -14.65 48.51
CA LYS A 135 48.74 -13.82 49.69
C LYS A 135 47.91 -14.23 50.91
N GLY A 136 47.25 -15.38 50.87
CA GLY A 136 46.43 -15.93 51.95
C GLY A 136 45.03 -15.36 52.06
N ARG A 137 44.51 -14.64 51.05
CA ARG A 137 43.14 -14.10 51.09
C ARG A 137 42.11 -15.12 50.62
N ASN A 138 41.01 -15.28 51.36
CA ASN A 138 39.87 -16.07 50.89
C ASN A 138 39.06 -15.28 49.84
N LEU A 139 38.89 -15.86 48.66
CA LEU A 139 38.13 -15.28 47.54
C LEU A 139 37.05 -16.21 46.97
N ASP A 140 36.59 -17.21 47.72
CA ASP A 140 35.64 -18.24 47.26
C ASP A 140 34.36 -17.62 46.64
N THR A 141 33.86 -16.53 47.25
CA THR A 141 32.68 -15.81 46.71
C THR A 141 32.98 -15.14 45.38
N ALA A 142 34.17 -14.56 45.22
CA ALA A 142 34.57 -13.92 43.97
C ALA A 142 34.78 -14.95 42.85
N GLU A 143 35.35 -16.12 43.17
CA GLU A 143 35.50 -17.24 42.23
C GLU A 143 34.14 -17.73 41.72
N ALA A 144 33.18 -17.97 42.62
CA ALA A 144 31.84 -18.41 42.26
C ALA A 144 31.11 -17.38 41.37
N LEU A 145 31.28 -16.08 41.65
CA LEU A 145 30.74 -15.01 40.83
C LEU A 145 31.45 -14.91 39.46
N LEU A 146 32.76 -15.14 39.41
CA LEU A 146 33.52 -15.18 38.16
C LEU A 146 33.06 -16.34 37.26
N ALA A 147 32.84 -17.52 37.83
CA ALA A 147 32.28 -18.66 37.10
C ALA A 147 30.90 -18.33 36.51
N THR A 148 30.04 -17.68 37.30
CA THR A 148 28.73 -17.19 36.83
C THR A 148 28.87 -16.15 35.72
N ALA A 149 29.86 -15.25 35.81
CA ALA A 149 30.14 -14.26 34.77
C ALA A 149 30.60 -14.92 33.47
N ASN A 150 31.46 -15.94 33.53
CA ASN A 150 31.92 -16.70 32.37
C ASN A 150 30.75 -17.40 31.65
N ILE A 151 29.86 -18.07 32.40
CA ILE A 151 28.64 -18.67 31.84
C ILE A 151 27.80 -17.63 31.08
N LYS A 152 27.68 -16.41 31.62
CA LYS A 152 26.93 -15.33 30.94
C LYS A 152 27.66 -14.78 29.71
N ILE A 153 28.98 -14.73 29.71
CA ILE A 153 29.78 -14.38 28.53
C ILE A 153 29.55 -15.41 27.42
N ASP A 154 29.58 -16.70 27.74
CA ASP A 154 29.34 -17.79 26.78
C ASP A 154 27.91 -17.78 26.25
N ALA A 155 26.93 -17.49 27.12
CA ALA A 155 25.54 -17.30 26.72
C ALA A 155 25.37 -16.10 25.78
N ALA A 156 26.11 -15.00 26.01
CA ALA A 156 26.08 -13.84 25.12
C ALA A 156 26.71 -14.15 23.74
N GLU A 157 27.80 -14.92 23.70
CA GLU A 157 28.40 -15.35 22.43
C GLU A 157 27.50 -16.32 21.67
N THR A 158 26.89 -17.28 22.37
CA THR A 158 25.91 -18.20 21.78
C THR A 158 24.72 -17.43 21.20
N ALA A 159 24.17 -16.46 21.94
CA ALA A 159 23.09 -15.59 21.47
C ALA A 159 23.52 -14.76 20.24
N ARG A 160 24.73 -14.21 20.23
CA ARG A 160 25.27 -13.45 19.09
C ARG A 160 25.37 -14.32 17.83
N VAL A 161 25.90 -15.53 17.94
CA VAL A 161 26.03 -16.47 16.82
C VAL A 161 24.65 -16.85 16.28
N ALA A 162 23.71 -17.20 17.16
CA ALA A 162 22.33 -17.50 16.78
C ALA A 162 21.63 -16.31 16.09
N ALA A 163 21.76 -15.11 16.66
CA ALA A 163 21.23 -13.89 16.09
C ALA A 163 21.80 -13.62 14.69
N ALA A 164 23.11 -13.80 14.49
CA ALA A 164 23.74 -13.62 13.18
C ALA A 164 23.18 -14.58 12.12
N ALA A 165 22.94 -15.84 12.49
CA ALA A 165 22.30 -16.84 11.61
C ALA A 165 20.84 -16.44 11.28
N ASN A 166 20.05 -16.11 12.30
CA ASN A 166 18.64 -15.70 12.15
C ASN A 166 18.49 -14.43 11.31
N ILE A 167 19.38 -13.45 11.50
CA ILE A 167 19.44 -12.23 10.69
C ILE A 167 19.74 -12.57 9.23
N THR A 168 20.71 -13.44 8.97
CA THR A 168 21.07 -13.85 7.61
C THR A 168 19.89 -14.53 6.92
N ALA A 169 19.18 -15.41 7.63
CA ALA A 169 17.95 -16.03 7.15
C ALA A 169 16.83 -15.01 6.89
N ALA A 170 16.61 -14.05 7.80
CA ALA A 170 15.61 -12.99 7.62
C ALA A 170 15.92 -12.08 6.43
N LEU A 171 17.20 -11.79 6.18
CA LEU A 171 17.66 -11.07 5.00
C LEU A 171 17.59 -11.92 3.72
N ALA A 172 17.50 -13.25 3.78
CA ALA A 172 17.31 -14.05 2.57
C ALA A 172 15.86 -13.99 2.05
N VAL A 173 14.88 -13.66 2.92
CA VAL A 173 13.45 -13.61 2.56
C VAL A 173 13.18 -12.57 1.47
N SER A 174 12.33 -12.94 0.51
CA SER A 174 11.80 -12.09 -0.55
C SER A 174 10.29 -12.34 -0.72
N PRO A 175 9.42 -11.32 -0.58
CA PRO A 175 9.77 -9.92 -0.29
C PRO A 175 10.22 -9.71 1.17
N PHE A 176 11.18 -8.82 1.38
CA PHE A 176 11.54 -8.34 2.72
C PHE A 176 10.43 -7.43 3.25
N THR A 177 9.87 -7.74 4.41
CA THR A 177 8.76 -6.99 5.02
C THR A 177 9.14 -6.40 6.38
N ALA A 178 8.22 -5.61 6.94
CA ALA A 178 8.36 -5.07 8.29
C ALA A 178 8.47 -6.16 9.37
N VAL A 179 7.90 -7.34 9.12
CA VAL A 179 7.95 -8.48 10.05
C VAL A 179 9.39 -9.00 10.17
N GLU A 180 10.10 -9.18 9.06
CA GLU A 180 11.52 -9.59 9.08
C GLU A 180 12.39 -8.52 9.74
N ALA A 181 12.15 -7.23 9.45
CA ALA A 181 12.85 -6.13 10.11
C ALA A 181 12.64 -6.13 11.63
N GLN A 182 11.43 -6.42 12.10
CA GLN A 182 11.12 -6.50 13.53
C GLN A 182 11.76 -7.72 14.19
N LYS A 183 11.81 -8.88 13.52
CA LYS A 183 12.53 -10.07 14.01
C LYS A 183 14.01 -9.76 14.22
N ILE A 184 14.67 -9.17 13.22
CA ILE A 184 16.08 -8.74 13.29
C ILE A 184 16.31 -7.82 14.50
N LYS A 185 15.42 -6.85 14.71
CA LYS A 185 15.51 -5.91 15.85
C LYS A 185 15.40 -6.61 17.20
N ASN A 186 14.55 -7.62 17.32
CA ASN A 186 14.39 -8.38 18.56
C ASN A 186 15.65 -9.21 18.86
N GLU A 187 16.23 -9.86 17.85
CA GLU A 187 17.48 -10.64 17.99
C GLU A 187 18.65 -9.79 18.47
N VAL A 188 18.80 -8.59 17.90
CA VAL A 188 19.82 -7.62 18.34
C VAL A 188 19.61 -7.24 19.80
N ARG A 189 18.38 -6.89 20.19
CA ARG A 189 18.06 -6.47 21.56
C ARG A 189 18.30 -7.57 22.59
N GLU A 190 17.97 -8.81 22.25
CA GLU A 190 18.24 -9.94 23.15
C GLU A 190 19.75 -10.17 23.30
N THR A 191 20.51 -10.09 22.21
CA THR A 191 21.97 -10.18 22.28
C THR A 191 22.57 -9.06 23.16
N GLU A 192 22.14 -7.81 22.97
CA GLU A 192 22.54 -6.67 23.81
C GLU A 192 22.19 -6.87 25.29
N LYS A 193 21.04 -7.48 25.58
CA LYS A 193 20.62 -7.80 26.95
C LYS A 193 21.60 -8.80 27.58
N ARG A 194 21.94 -9.89 26.87
CA ARG A 194 22.90 -10.91 27.36
C ARG A 194 24.29 -10.33 27.59
N ILE A 195 24.78 -9.49 26.69
CA ILE A 195 26.05 -8.78 26.86
C ILE A 195 26.04 -7.91 28.13
N ARG A 196 24.93 -7.19 28.38
CA ARG A 196 24.79 -6.37 29.61
C ARG A 196 24.74 -7.22 30.87
N GLU A 197 24.08 -8.38 30.83
CA GLU A 197 24.02 -9.32 31.95
C GLU A 197 25.41 -9.88 32.29
N ALA A 198 26.20 -10.24 31.29
CA ALA A 198 27.59 -10.67 31.45
C ALA A 198 28.46 -9.57 32.06
N HIS A 199 28.35 -8.33 31.54
CA HIS A 199 29.06 -7.18 32.09
C HIS A 199 28.70 -6.89 33.55
N ARG A 200 27.42 -6.96 33.92
CA ARG A 200 26.96 -6.80 35.31
C ARG A 200 27.55 -7.86 36.22
N ALA A 201 27.58 -9.11 35.79
CA ALA A 201 28.16 -10.20 36.57
C ALA A 201 29.66 -9.97 36.85
N LEU A 202 30.44 -9.50 35.86
CA LEU A 202 31.85 -9.14 36.09
C LEU A 202 32.01 -7.98 37.09
N ILE A 203 31.10 -6.99 37.08
CA ILE A 203 31.09 -5.92 38.07
C ILE A 203 30.83 -6.48 39.47
N ASP A 204 29.91 -7.43 39.62
CA ASP A 204 29.59 -8.05 40.91
C ASP A 204 30.78 -8.88 41.42
N THR A 205 31.50 -9.59 40.55
CA THR A 205 32.79 -10.22 40.90
C THR A 205 33.80 -9.20 41.41
N LEU A 206 33.97 -8.07 40.73
CA LEU A 206 34.89 -7.00 41.17
C LEU A 206 34.49 -6.41 42.53
N ARG A 207 33.20 -6.27 42.79
CA ARG A 207 32.68 -5.82 44.10
C ARG A 207 33.02 -6.81 45.19
N ALA A 208 32.86 -8.12 44.94
CA ALA A 208 33.20 -9.17 45.89
C ALA A 208 34.71 -9.18 46.22
N ILE A 209 35.58 -9.05 45.20
CA ILE A 209 37.02 -8.91 45.43
C ILE A 209 37.31 -7.69 46.31
N LYS A 210 36.67 -6.55 46.03
CA LYS A 210 36.88 -5.31 46.78
C LYS A 210 36.43 -5.45 48.24
N SER A 211 35.30 -6.11 48.51
CA SER A 211 34.83 -6.34 49.87
C SER A 211 35.77 -7.25 50.65
N SER A 212 36.25 -8.35 50.07
CA SER A 212 37.21 -9.24 50.73
C SER A 212 38.51 -8.51 51.07
N VAL A 213 38.96 -7.60 50.20
CA VAL A 213 40.17 -6.82 50.47
C VAL A 213 39.98 -5.79 51.60
N LYS A 214 38.79 -5.18 51.73
CA LYS A 214 38.50 -4.15 52.73
C LYS A 214 38.35 -4.72 54.14
N VAL A 215 37.68 -5.86 54.28
CA VAL A 215 37.36 -6.47 55.60
C VAL A 215 38.63 -6.83 56.37
N GLU A 216 39.66 -7.34 55.70
CA GLU A 216 40.91 -7.72 56.37
C GLU A 216 41.77 -6.53 56.80
N ALA A 217 41.77 -5.42 56.04
CA ALA A 217 42.56 -4.23 56.41
C ALA A 217 42.11 -3.64 57.77
N THR A 218 40.82 -3.76 58.08
CA THR A 218 40.26 -3.34 59.38
C THR A 218 40.51 -4.35 60.50
N ALA A 219 40.71 -5.63 60.19
CA ALA A 219 40.96 -6.67 61.21
C ALA A 219 42.39 -6.58 61.78
N THR A 220 43.38 -6.17 60.96
CA THR A 220 44.79 -6.10 61.41
C THR A 220 45.12 -4.85 62.23
N THR A 221 44.27 -3.82 62.22
CA THR A 221 44.59 -2.53 62.90
C THR A 221 44.11 -2.49 64.36
N THR A 222 43.31 -3.45 64.82
CA THR A 222 42.75 -3.48 66.19
C THR A 222 43.57 -4.36 67.16
N ALA A 223 44.70 -4.93 66.72
CA ALA A 223 45.50 -5.88 67.49
C ALA A 223 46.87 -5.35 67.97
N ASN A 224 47.12 -4.04 67.92
CA ASN A 224 48.31 -3.40 68.49
C ASN A 224 47.93 -2.33 69.50
#